data_AF-A0A7S1LQV4-F1
#
_entry.id   AF-A0A7S1LQV4-F1
#
_cell.length_a   1.000
_cell.length_b   1.000
_cell.length_c   1.000
_cell.angle_alpha   90.00
_cell.angle_beta   90.00
_cell.angle_gamma   90.00
#
_symmetry.space_group_name_H-M   'P 1'
#
loop_
_entity.id
_entity.type
_entity.pdbx_description
1 polymer ?
#
loop_
_entity_poly.entity_id
_entity_poly.type
_entity_poly.pdbx_seq_one_letter_code
_entity_poly.pdbx_strand_id
1 'polypeptide(L)'
;EVEAPGPVHGCASIRFGSGTVVLPLTDVCRPGDLTERLRSRGMPCRGFVLGQRVRSLVAAACYPHALSRGLEGLITALDRTRGRVNVNFGSRDPDGSGLPLRVTLLLTDVCAAEEFERRLMAKRLSSGGFFVGEAVRSLVYLPLQASRPLTFGAEGVVAMLDVQQRRVLVHFVGEETLQVLVRSQDICLLEDFEARAEERRTVLAGLMPGDRVRSLVSCQDWVPRALSLGD
;
A
#
# COMPACT_ATOMS: atom_id res chain seq x y z
N GLU A 1 16.94 -41.62 -8.78
CA GLU A 1 16.16 -42.11 -9.95
C GLU A 1 14.77 -41.49 -9.91
N VAL A 2 14.22 -41.11 -11.06
CA VAL A 2 12.84 -40.61 -11.16
C VAL A 2 12.01 -41.78 -11.66
N GLU A 3 11.21 -42.39 -10.77
CA GLU A 3 10.22 -43.38 -11.17
C GLU A 3 9.09 -42.69 -11.95
N ALA A 4 8.61 -43.34 -13.02
CA ALA A 4 7.67 -42.77 -13.97
C ALA A 4 6.36 -42.30 -13.29
N PRO A 5 5.75 -41.18 -13.75
CA PRO A 5 4.61 -40.57 -13.08
C PRO A 5 3.35 -41.42 -13.21
N GLY A 6 2.75 -41.77 -12.08
CA GLY A 6 1.35 -42.20 -12.03
C GLY A 6 0.41 -41.02 -12.39
N PRO A 7 -0.74 -41.25 -13.03
CA PRO A 7 -1.35 -40.27 -13.93
C PRO A 7 -2.13 -39.10 -13.30
N VAL A 8 -2.08 -38.82 -11.99
CA VAL A 8 -3.16 -38.03 -11.39
C VAL A 8 -2.78 -36.74 -10.66
N HIS A 9 -1.56 -36.51 -10.14
CA HIS A 9 -1.40 -35.44 -9.12
C HIS A 9 -0.23 -34.47 -9.26
N GLY A 10 0.24 -34.14 -10.47
CA GLY A 10 1.11 -32.96 -10.67
C GLY A 10 2.39 -32.91 -9.81
N CYS A 11 2.78 -34.05 -9.25
CA CYS A 11 3.88 -34.23 -8.31
C CYS A 11 4.77 -35.39 -8.78
N ALA A 12 6.04 -35.35 -8.43
CA ALA A 12 7.00 -36.43 -8.62
C ALA A 12 7.46 -36.96 -7.25
N SER A 13 7.56 -38.28 -7.15
CA SER A 13 8.26 -38.94 -6.05
C SER A 13 9.75 -38.99 -6.39
N ILE A 14 10.60 -38.43 -5.52
CA ILE A 14 12.03 -38.28 -5.73
C ILE A 14 12.75 -38.98 -4.60
N ARG A 15 13.65 -39.90 -4.94
CA ARG A 15 14.52 -40.58 -3.98
C ARG A 15 15.80 -39.77 -3.78
N PHE A 16 16.03 -39.29 -2.56
CA PHE A 16 17.24 -38.61 -2.11
C PHE A 16 17.98 -39.52 -1.11
N GLY A 17 19.07 -40.15 -1.54
CA GLY A 17 19.80 -41.11 -0.71
C GLY A 17 18.89 -42.28 -0.30
N SER A 18 18.72 -42.50 1.01
CA SER A 18 17.82 -43.52 1.56
C SER A 18 16.36 -43.07 1.72
N GLY A 19 16.06 -41.79 1.51
CA GLY A 19 14.71 -41.21 1.68
C GLY A 19 13.96 -41.00 0.37
N THR A 20 12.63 -41.02 0.42
CA THR A 20 11.75 -40.67 -0.71
C THR A 20 10.88 -39.47 -0.31
N VAL A 21 10.83 -38.45 -1.17
CA VAL A 21 10.07 -37.20 -0.96
C VAL A 21 9.17 -36.95 -2.17
N VAL A 22 7.93 -36.57 -1.94
CA VAL A 22 6.99 -36.18 -3.01
C VAL A 22 7.03 -34.66 -3.16
N LEU A 23 7.43 -34.17 -4.35
CA LEU A 23 7.49 -32.74 -4.67
C LEU A 23 6.57 -32.41 -5.86
N PRO A 24 5.98 -31.21 -5.92
CA PRO A 24 5.30 -30.73 -7.12
C PRO A 24 6.22 -30.74 -8.34
N LEU A 25 5.70 -31.09 -9.53
CA LEU A 25 6.47 -31.09 -10.79
C LEU A 25 7.04 -29.69 -11.13
N THR A 26 6.46 -28.63 -10.58
CA THR A 26 6.97 -27.25 -10.68
C THR A 26 8.27 -27.04 -9.89
N ASP A 27 8.52 -27.86 -8.87
CA ASP A 27 9.68 -27.78 -7.97
C ASP A 27 10.81 -28.74 -8.34
N VAL A 28 10.61 -29.55 -9.37
CA VAL A 28 11.61 -30.50 -9.87
C VAL A 28 12.06 -30.11 -11.27
N CYS A 29 13.35 -30.34 -11.55
CA CYS A 29 13.91 -30.20 -12.89
C CYS A 29 14.97 -31.29 -13.12
N ARG A 30 15.32 -31.52 -14.39
CA ARG A 30 16.44 -32.41 -14.71
C ARG A 30 17.75 -31.73 -14.28
N PRO A 31 18.80 -32.50 -13.92
CA PRO A 31 20.07 -31.92 -13.47
C PRO A 31 20.69 -30.92 -14.45
N GLY A 32 20.62 -31.20 -15.77
CA GLY A 32 21.12 -30.30 -16.82
C GLY A 32 20.31 -29.02 -16.99
N ASP A 33 19.04 -29.04 -16.59
CA ASP A 33 18.14 -27.89 -16.70
C ASP A 33 18.21 -27.00 -15.45
N LEU A 34 18.93 -27.40 -14.40
CA LEU A 34 18.94 -26.70 -13.12
C LEU A 34 19.34 -25.23 -13.28
N THR A 35 20.41 -24.95 -14.03
CA THR A 35 20.87 -23.57 -14.24
C THR A 35 19.86 -22.74 -15.01
N GLU A 36 19.21 -23.30 -16.03
CA GLU A 36 18.21 -22.60 -16.82
C GLU A 36 16.90 -22.42 -16.06
N ARG A 37 16.46 -23.43 -15.31
CA ARG A 37 15.32 -23.37 -14.38
C ARG A 37 15.57 -22.38 -13.25
N LEU A 38 16.80 -22.27 -12.75
CA LEU A 38 17.18 -21.24 -11.78
C LEU A 38 17.19 -19.84 -12.42
N ARG A 39 17.63 -19.70 -13.69
CA ARG A 39 17.53 -18.44 -14.44
C ARG A 39 16.10 -18.06 -14.79
N SER A 40 15.25 -19.02 -15.16
CA SER A 40 13.84 -18.78 -15.51
C SER A 40 12.96 -18.61 -14.26
N ARG A 41 13.29 -19.26 -13.14
CA ARG A 41 12.82 -18.86 -11.79
C ARG A 41 13.43 -17.53 -11.34
N GLY A 42 14.56 -17.14 -11.93
CA GLY A 42 15.20 -15.84 -11.79
C GLY A 42 14.54 -14.74 -12.63
N MET A 43 13.55 -15.05 -13.48
CA MET A 43 12.66 -14.03 -14.03
C MET A 43 11.76 -13.46 -12.93
N PRO A 44 11.37 -12.18 -13.00
CA PRO A 44 11.37 -11.23 -11.88
C PRO A 44 10.18 -11.34 -10.93
N CYS A 45 9.89 -12.55 -10.46
CA CYS A 45 9.36 -12.76 -9.12
C CYS A 45 10.53 -12.87 -8.12
N ARG A 46 11.39 -11.83 -8.20
CA ARG A 46 12.40 -11.32 -7.25
C ARG A 46 13.39 -12.36 -6.73
N GLY A 47 14.56 -12.42 -7.36
CA GLY A 47 15.74 -13.23 -7.01
C GLY A 47 16.31 -12.99 -5.62
N PHE A 48 15.45 -13.10 -4.61
CA PHE A 48 15.80 -13.07 -3.22
C PHE A 48 16.43 -14.40 -2.82
N VAL A 49 17.50 -14.30 -2.04
CA VAL A 49 18.17 -15.43 -1.41
C VAL A 49 18.05 -15.34 0.11
N LEU A 50 18.16 -16.48 0.78
CA LEU A 50 18.21 -16.51 2.24
C LEU A 50 19.40 -15.69 2.74
N GLY A 51 19.20 -14.93 3.81
CA GLY A 51 20.20 -14.02 4.37
C GLY A 51 20.36 -12.70 3.60
N GLN A 52 19.64 -12.48 2.51
CA GLN A 52 19.65 -11.19 1.82
C GLN A 52 18.99 -10.09 2.66
N ARG A 53 19.59 -8.90 2.65
CA ARG A 53 19.02 -7.67 3.20
C ARG A 53 17.94 -7.13 2.26
N VAL A 54 16.78 -6.81 2.83
CA VAL A 54 15.63 -6.24 2.12
C VAL A 54 15.02 -5.12 2.92
N ARG A 55 14.28 -4.23 2.26
CA ARG A 55 13.50 -3.16 2.89
C ARG A 55 12.01 -3.41 2.73
N SER A 56 11.24 -3.10 3.76
CA SER A 56 9.77 -3.19 3.72
C SER A 56 9.16 -2.07 2.86
N LEU A 57 8.29 -2.43 1.92
CA LEU A 57 7.45 -1.50 1.14
C LEU A 57 6.08 -1.25 1.79
N VAL A 58 5.84 -1.78 2.98
CA VAL A 58 4.57 -1.66 3.71
C VAL A 58 4.81 -1.21 5.14
N ALA A 59 3.77 -0.64 5.74
CA ALA A 59 3.65 -0.51 7.18
C ALA A 59 2.57 -1.49 7.66
N ALA A 60 2.77 -2.12 8.80
CA ALA A 60 1.82 -3.07 9.36
C ALA A 60 1.86 -3.04 10.89
N ALA A 61 0.69 -3.19 11.52
CA ALA A 61 0.62 -3.46 12.95
C ALA A 61 1.07 -4.91 13.18
N CYS A 62 2.29 -5.08 13.68
CA CYS A 62 2.86 -6.38 14.01
C CYS A 62 3.15 -6.43 15.52
N TYR A 63 3.27 -7.65 16.04
CA TYR A 63 3.69 -7.88 17.43
C TYR A 63 5.14 -8.39 17.43
N PRO A 64 6.02 -7.92 18.34
CA PRO A 64 5.75 -7.02 19.47
C PRO A 64 5.62 -5.53 19.09
N HIS A 65 6.07 -5.13 17.90
CA HIS A 65 6.07 -3.73 17.46
C HIS A 65 5.62 -3.60 15.99
N ALA A 66 5.09 -2.43 15.64
CA ALA A 66 4.69 -2.13 14.28
C ALA A 66 5.88 -2.16 13.30
N LEU A 67 5.65 -2.75 12.12
CA LEU A 67 6.57 -2.71 11.00
C LEU A 67 6.45 -1.34 10.32
N SER A 68 7.55 -0.61 10.25
CA SER A 68 7.63 0.64 9.50
C SER A 68 8.04 0.37 8.04
N ARG A 69 7.53 1.22 7.14
CA ARG A 69 7.99 1.25 5.75
C ARG A 69 9.44 1.69 5.70
N GLY A 70 10.23 1.07 4.82
CA GLY A 70 11.67 1.30 4.70
C GLY A 70 12.51 0.61 5.76
N LEU A 71 11.90 -0.06 6.74
CA LEU A 71 12.65 -0.84 7.73
C LEU A 71 13.42 -1.96 7.02
N GLU A 72 14.69 -2.11 7.38
CA GLU A 72 15.58 -3.09 6.79
C GLU A 72 15.58 -4.38 7.60
N GLY A 73 15.61 -5.52 6.92
CA GLY A 73 15.63 -6.83 7.56
C GLY A 73 16.29 -7.89 6.71
N LEU A 74 16.50 -9.06 7.32
CA LEU A 74 17.13 -10.22 6.70
C LEU A 74 16.09 -11.29 6.36
N ILE A 75 16.15 -11.83 5.15
CA ILE A 75 15.30 -12.95 4.76
C ILE A 75 15.71 -14.21 5.50
N THR A 76 14.76 -14.80 6.23
CA THR A 76 14.97 -16.05 6.99
C THR A 76 14.29 -17.25 6.35
N ALA A 77 13.24 -17.05 5.56
CA ALA A 77 12.61 -18.10 4.76
C ALA A 77 11.91 -17.53 3.53
N LEU A 78 11.78 -18.35 2.48
CA LEU A 78 11.13 -18.00 1.22
C LEU A 78 10.10 -19.07 0.85
N ASP A 79 8.87 -18.66 0.60
CA ASP A 79 7.82 -19.48 0.01
C ASP A 79 7.46 -18.89 -1.35
N ARG A 80 8.20 -19.33 -2.37
CA ARG A 80 8.02 -18.83 -3.75
C ARG A 80 6.69 -19.26 -4.34
N THR A 81 6.18 -20.42 -3.94
CA THR A 81 4.92 -20.98 -4.43
C THR A 81 3.73 -20.11 -4.00
N ARG A 82 3.75 -19.60 -2.76
CA ARG A 82 2.71 -18.70 -2.25
C ARG A 82 3.07 -17.22 -2.35
N GLY A 83 4.23 -16.90 -2.91
CA GLY A 83 4.72 -15.54 -3.04
C GLY A 83 4.96 -14.84 -1.70
N ARG A 84 5.42 -15.57 -0.68
CA ARG A 84 5.66 -15.08 0.68
C ARG A 84 7.13 -15.13 1.07
N VAL A 85 7.51 -14.27 2.00
CA VAL A 85 8.85 -14.19 2.56
C VAL A 85 8.78 -13.93 4.06
N ASN A 86 9.59 -14.64 4.83
CA ASN A 86 9.79 -14.34 6.24
C ASN A 86 11.03 -13.45 6.37
N VAL A 87 10.86 -12.30 7.01
CA VAL A 87 11.93 -11.34 7.23
C VAL A 87 12.09 -11.10 8.72
N ASN A 88 13.34 -11.11 9.17
CA ASN A 88 13.72 -10.69 10.51
C ASN A 88 14.24 -9.24 10.44
N PHE A 89 13.49 -8.31 11.00
CA PHE A 89 13.83 -6.88 11.06
C PHE A 89 14.65 -6.51 12.31
N GLY A 90 15.09 -7.52 13.08
CA GLY A 90 15.89 -7.32 14.28
C GLY A 90 15.08 -6.87 15.49
N SER A 91 15.79 -6.58 16.58
CA SER A 91 15.21 -5.95 17.78
C SER A 91 15.33 -4.43 17.65
N ARG A 92 14.33 -3.70 18.14
CA ARG A 92 14.36 -2.24 18.19
C ARG A 92 15.08 -1.72 19.42
N ASP A 93 15.28 -2.57 20.42
CA ASP A 93 15.91 -2.17 21.67
C ASP A 93 17.43 -2.03 21.48
N PRO A 94 18.02 -0.88 21.87
CA PRO A 94 19.43 -0.62 21.68
C PRO A 94 20.33 -1.64 22.40
N ASP A 95 19.81 -2.28 23.45
CA ASP A 95 20.53 -3.26 24.25
C ASP A 95 20.38 -4.69 23.72
N GLY A 96 19.65 -4.88 22.62
CA GLY A 96 19.41 -6.19 22.00
C GLY A 96 18.53 -7.15 22.81
N SER A 97 17.96 -6.69 23.93
CA SER A 97 17.11 -7.47 24.83
C SER A 97 15.69 -7.71 24.32
N GLY A 98 15.22 -6.87 23.39
CA GLY A 98 13.89 -6.99 22.79
C GLY A 98 13.74 -8.20 21.88
N LEU A 99 12.51 -8.72 21.79
CA LEU A 99 12.18 -9.82 20.89
C LEU A 99 12.35 -9.37 19.42
N PRO A 100 13.03 -10.17 18.57
CA PRO A 100 13.23 -9.81 17.18
C PRO A 100 11.90 -9.76 16.42
N LEU A 101 11.69 -8.69 15.66
CA LEU A 101 10.51 -8.52 14.82
C LEU A 101 10.62 -9.44 13.60
N ARG A 102 9.86 -10.54 13.61
CA ARG A 102 9.79 -11.50 12.49
C ARG A 102 8.40 -11.43 11.86
N VAL A 103 8.35 -11.14 10.57
CA VAL A 103 7.09 -10.94 9.84
C VAL A 103 7.08 -11.74 8.54
N THR A 104 5.96 -12.39 8.26
CA THR A 104 5.67 -12.96 6.94
C THR A 104 5.04 -11.89 6.06
N LEU A 105 5.68 -11.56 4.96
CA LEU A 105 5.24 -10.55 3.98
C LEU A 105 5.02 -11.19 2.61
N LEU A 106 4.32 -10.52 1.72
CA LEU A 106 4.32 -10.88 0.30
C LEU A 106 5.66 -10.50 -0.34
N LEU A 107 6.06 -11.18 -1.40
CA LEU A 107 7.32 -10.90 -2.10
C LEU A 107 7.35 -9.51 -2.76
N THR A 108 6.34 -9.10 -3.54
CA THR A 108 5.27 -8.23 -3.06
C THR A 108 5.77 -6.95 -2.40
N ASP A 109 5.90 -7.07 -1.09
CA ASP A 109 5.96 -6.01 -0.10
C ASP A 109 7.38 -5.79 0.42
N VAL A 110 8.38 -6.40 -0.20
CA VAL A 110 9.80 -6.16 0.11
C VAL A 110 10.61 -5.92 -1.15
N CYS A 111 11.70 -5.18 -1.07
CA CYS A 111 12.62 -4.96 -2.18
C CYS A 111 14.07 -5.04 -1.70
N ALA A 112 15.01 -5.20 -2.64
CA ALA A 112 16.41 -4.93 -2.34
C ALA A 112 16.59 -3.44 -1.97
N ALA A 113 17.63 -3.12 -1.21
CA ALA A 113 17.84 -1.77 -0.66
C ALA A 113 18.02 -0.73 -1.77
N GLU A 114 18.78 -1.08 -2.81
CA GLU A 114 19.05 -0.28 -4.01
C GLU A 114 17.82 -0.03 -4.87
N GLU A 115 16.78 -0.85 -4.75
CA GLU A 115 15.54 -0.69 -5.51
C GLU A 115 14.45 0.05 -4.73
N PHE A 116 14.70 0.42 -3.48
CA PHE A 116 13.66 0.85 -2.56
C PHE A 116 12.86 2.04 -3.08
N GLU A 117 13.50 3.15 -3.43
CA GLU A 117 12.80 4.35 -3.90
C GLU A 117 11.97 4.06 -5.15
N ARG A 118 12.57 3.40 -6.13
CA ARG A 118 11.91 3.04 -7.40
C ARG A 118 10.67 2.16 -7.16
N ARG A 119 10.81 1.13 -6.33
CA ARG A 119 9.75 0.17 -6.01
C ARG A 119 8.67 0.82 -5.14
N LEU A 120 9.07 1.73 -4.25
CA LEU A 120 8.16 2.48 -3.42
C LEU A 120 7.29 3.43 -4.25
N MET A 121 7.90 4.18 -5.16
CA MET A 121 7.18 5.07 -6.09
C MET A 121 6.23 4.28 -7.00
N ALA A 122 6.69 3.18 -7.59
CA ALA A 122 5.84 2.32 -8.40
C ALA A 122 4.65 1.77 -7.59
N LYS A 123 4.88 1.39 -6.33
CA LYS A 123 3.81 0.92 -5.45
C LYS A 123 2.82 2.04 -5.11
N ARG A 124 3.30 3.24 -4.80
CA ARG A 124 2.47 4.42 -4.55
C ARG A 124 1.56 4.70 -5.73
N LEU A 125 2.11 4.71 -6.94
CA LEU A 125 1.34 4.91 -8.18
C LEU A 125 0.26 3.83 -8.36
N SER A 126 0.63 2.55 -8.14
CA SER A 126 -0.34 1.45 -8.23
C SER A 126 -1.43 1.49 -7.15
N SER A 127 -1.17 2.13 -6.01
CA SER A 127 -2.10 2.29 -4.89
C SER A 127 -2.96 3.56 -4.98
N GLY A 128 -2.98 4.24 -6.13
CA GLY A 128 -3.76 5.46 -6.31
C GLY A 128 -3.15 6.69 -5.62
N GLY A 129 -1.85 6.67 -5.32
CA GLY A 129 -1.09 7.80 -4.79
C GLY A 129 -0.82 7.74 -3.29
N PHE A 130 -1.44 6.82 -2.55
CA PHE A 130 -1.44 6.82 -1.09
C PHE A 130 -1.09 5.45 -0.50
N PHE A 131 -0.77 5.45 0.79
CA PHE A 131 -0.65 4.27 1.61
C PHE A 131 -1.49 4.38 2.88
N VAL A 132 -1.90 3.23 3.42
CA VAL A 132 -2.55 3.15 4.73
C VAL A 132 -1.63 3.70 5.82
N GLY A 133 -2.21 4.48 6.74
CA GLY A 133 -1.52 5.18 7.81
C GLY A 133 -0.92 6.53 7.41
N GLU A 134 -1.01 6.94 6.14
CA GLU A 134 -0.52 8.26 5.74
C GLU A 134 -1.46 9.37 6.18
N ALA A 135 -0.86 10.47 6.65
CA ALA A 135 -1.56 11.69 6.93
C ALA A 135 -1.87 12.42 5.62
N VAL A 136 -3.10 12.90 5.50
CA VAL A 136 -3.63 13.57 4.32
C VAL A 136 -4.46 14.79 4.72
N ARG A 137 -4.63 15.72 3.79
CA ARG A 137 -5.56 16.84 3.92
C ARG A 137 -6.69 16.75 2.91
N SER A 138 -7.88 17.17 3.33
CA SER A 138 -9.03 17.31 2.46
C SER A 138 -8.84 18.49 1.51
N LEU A 139 -9.13 18.28 0.23
CA LEU A 139 -9.22 19.32 -0.79
C LEU A 139 -10.67 19.59 -1.19
N VAL A 140 -11.63 19.12 -0.40
CA VAL A 140 -13.06 19.29 -0.66
C VAL A 140 -13.82 19.69 0.61
N TYR A 141 -14.94 20.34 0.38
CA TYR A 141 -15.97 20.52 1.39
C TYR A 141 -17.10 19.54 1.12
N LEU A 142 -17.49 18.73 2.11
CA LEU A 142 -18.64 17.82 1.99
C LEU A 142 -19.62 18.10 3.13
N PRO A 143 -20.85 18.59 2.83
CA PRO A 143 -21.90 18.70 3.82
C PRO A 143 -22.45 17.30 4.14
N LEU A 144 -21.89 16.66 5.16
CA LEU A 144 -22.33 15.33 5.62
C LEU A 144 -23.51 15.47 6.59
N GLN A 145 -24.52 14.61 6.44
CA GLN A 145 -25.76 14.69 7.22
C GLN A 145 -25.63 14.20 8.67
N ALA A 146 -24.56 13.48 9.05
CA ALA A 146 -24.60 12.62 10.23
C ALA A 146 -23.74 13.04 11.45
N SER A 147 -22.88 14.06 11.36
CA SER A 147 -22.14 14.53 12.56
C SER A 147 -21.60 15.95 12.39
N ARG A 148 -20.87 16.19 11.29
CA ARG A 148 -20.37 17.52 10.90
C ARG A 148 -19.92 17.51 9.44
N PRO A 149 -19.88 18.67 8.75
CA PRO A 149 -19.31 18.73 7.42
C PRO A 149 -17.80 18.42 7.45
N LEU A 150 -17.31 17.78 6.38
CA LEU A 150 -15.88 17.72 6.10
C LEU A 150 -15.44 19.09 5.57
N THR A 151 -14.49 19.72 6.25
CA THR A 151 -13.97 21.02 5.85
C THR A 151 -12.79 20.89 4.89
N PHE A 152 -12.61 21.91 4.04
CA PHE A 152 -11.39 22.04 3.24
C PHE A 152 -10.19 22.21 4.17
N GLY A 153 -9.10 21.50 3.89
CA GLY A 153 -7.91 21.47 4.74
C GLY A 153 -8.00 20.58 5.98
N ALA A 154 -9.12 19.88 6.21
CA ALA A 154 -9.23 18.92 7.31
C ALA A 154 -8.16 17.84 7.22
N GLU A 155 -7.43 17.61 8.31
CA GLU A 155 -6.41 16.56 8.39
C GLU A 155 -7.04 15.21 8.75
N GLY A 156 -6.50 14.15 8.16
CA GLY A 156 -6.94 12.79 8.42
C GLY A 156 -5.86 11.77 8.12
N VAL A 157 -6.17 10.52 8.44
CA VAL A 157 -5.28 9.38 8.21
C VAL A 157 -5.96 8.37 7.30
N VAL A 158 -5.24 7.90 6.28
CA VAL A 158 -5.72 6.86 5.37
C VAL A 158 -5.93 5.56 6.12
N ALA A 159 -7.17 5.08 6.18
CA ALA A 159 -7.53 3.82 6.83
C ALA A 159 -7.58 2.65 5.83
N MET A 160 -8.06 2.89 4.61
CA MET A 160 -8.20 1.86 3.59
C MET A 160 -8.15 2.47 2.18
N LEU A 161 -7.67 1.67 1.23
CA LEU A 161 -7.55 2.03 -0.18
C LEU A 161 -8.43 1.12 -1.03
N ASP A 162 -9.34 1.72 -1.80
CA ASP A 162 -10.04 1.06 -2.90
C ASP A 162 -9.38 1.50 -4.22
N VAL A 163 -8.38 0.73 -4.63
CA VAL A 163 -7.59 0.99 -5.84
C VAL A 163 -8.44 0.88 -7.10
N GLN A 164 -9.44 -0.01 -7.11
CA GLN A 164 -10.30 -0.25 -8.28
C GLN A 164 -11.21 0.96 -8.53
N GLN A 165 -11.83 1.49 -7.47
CA GLN A 165 -12.71 2.65 -7.57
C GLN A 165 -11.99 3.99 -7.43
N ARG A 166 -10.66 3.99 -7.21
CA ARG A 166 -9.85 5.18 -6.90
C ARG A 166 -10.41 5.97 -5.71
N ARG A 167 -10.85 5.24 -4.68
CA ARG A 167 -11.41 5.79 -3.46
C ARG A 167 -10.52 5.46 -2.28
N VAL A 168 -10.55 6.34 -1.28
CA VAL A 168 -9.74 6.25 -0.08
C VAL A 168 -10.67 6.47 1.10
N LEU A 169 -10.69 5.51 2.03
CA LEU A 169 -11.34 5.70 3.32
C LEU A 169 -10.35 6.45 4.22
N VAL A 170 -10.74 7.63 4.69
CA VAL A 170 -9.93 8.49 5.54
C VAL A 170 -10.65 8.70 6.87
N HIS A 171 -9.90 8.61 7.97
CA HIS A 171 -10.35 9.02 9.29
C HIS A 171 -9.88 10.45 9.53
N PHE A 172 -10.77 11.43 9.37
CA PHE A 172 -10.48 12.83 9.63
C PHE A 172 -10.56 13.13 11.12
N VAL A 173 -9.53 13.81 11.62
CA VAL A 173 -9.36 14.15 13.04
C VAL A 173 -10.12 15.45 13.35
N GLY A 174 -10.66 15.58 14.55
CA GLY A 174 -11.41 16.73 15.06
C GLY A 174 -12.02 16.40 16.42
N GLU A 175 -13.05 17.16 16.85
CA GLU A 175 -13.79 16.86 18.09
C GLU A 175 -14.37 15.44 18.08
N GLU A 176 -14.86 15.00 16.91
CA GLU A 176 -15.23 13.63 16.64
C GLU A 176 -14.48 13.10 15.40
N THR A 177 -14.08 11.82 15.46
CA THR A 177 -13.45 11.13 14.34
C THR A 177 -14.50 10.91 13.26
N LEU A 178 -14.26 11.48 12.08
CA LEU A 178 -15.15 11.38 10.94
C LEU A 178 -14.54 10.41 9.92
N GLN A 179 -15.25 9.32 9.62
CA GLN A 179 -14.82 8.36 8.59
C GLN A 179 -15.52 8.68 7.27
N VAL A 180 -14.75 8.98 6.23
CA VAL A 180 -15.31 9.35 4.92
C VAL A 180 -14.60 8.60 3.81
N LEU A 181 -15.39 8.03 2.90
CA LEU A 181 -14.89 7.50 1.64
C LEU A 181 -14.85 8.63 0.61
N VAL A 182 -13.64 9.07 0.26
CA VAL A 182 -13.39 10.18 -0.67
C VAL A 182 -12.67 9.69 -1.92
N ARG A 183 -12.72 10.45 -3.03
CA ARG A 183 -11.89 10.14 -4.21
C ARG A 183 -10.45 10.51 -3.93
N SER A 184 -9.50 9.77 -4.51
CA SER A 184 -8.06 10.04 -4.33
C SER A 184 -7.65 11.47 -4.72
N GLN A 185 -8.31 12.08 -5.70
CA GLN A 185 -8.09 13.47 -6.13
C GLN A 185 -8.66 14.55 -5.19
N ASP A 186 -9.52 14.16 -4.25
CA ASP A 186 -10.17 15.06 -3.29
C ASP A 186 -9.38 15.16 -1.97
N ILE A 187 -8.23 14.50 -1.90
CA ILE A 187 -7.26 14.59 -0.81
C ILE A 187 -5.85 14.74 -1.37
N CYS A 188 -4.90 15.13 -0.54
CA CYS A 188 -3.47 15.14 -0.85
C CYS A 188 -2.64 14.83 0.38
N LEU A 189 -1.34 14.57 0.19
CA LEU A 189 -0.40 14.52 1.31
C LEU A 189 -0.29 15.90 1.97
N LEU A 190 0.16 15.93 3.23
CA LEU A 190 0.25 17.16 4.01
C LEU A 190 1.17 18.19 3.34
N GLU A 191 2.32 17.71 2.85
CA GLU A 191 3.35 18.50 2.17
C GLU A 191 2.90 19.09 0.83
N ASP A 192 1.94 18.45 0.16
CA ASP A 192 1.45 18.87 -1.16
C ASP A 192 0.26 19.84 -1.07
N PHE A 193 -0.26 20.09 0.14
CA PHE A 193 -1.55 20.76 0.31
C PHE A 193 -1.60 22.16 -0.29
N GLU A 194 -0.61 23.01 0.01
CA GLU A 194 -0.61 24.39 -0.48
C GLU A 194 -0.59 24.45 -2.02
N ALA A 195 0.27 23.65 -2.65
CA ALA A 195 0.37 23.58 -4.11
C ALA A 195 -0.95 23.07 -4.73
N ARG A 196 -1.55 22.03 -4.16
CA ARG A 196 -2.81 21.44 -4.63
C ARG A 196 -4.01 22.33 -4.39
N ALA A 197 -4.01 23.09 -3.29
CA ALA A 197 -5.04 24.07 -2.99
C ALA A 197 -5.00 25.23 -3.99
N GLU A 198 -3.80 25.72 -4.34
CA GLU A 198 -3.62 26.79 -5.32
C GLU A 198 -4.00 26.33 -6.75
N GLU A 199 -3.64 25.10 -7.12
CA GLU A 199 -4.10 24.48 -8.37
C GLU A 199 -5.64 24.48 -8.44
N ARG A 200 -6.29 24.07 -7.35
CA ARG A 200 -7.77 24.08 -7.25
C ARG A 200 -8.36 25.48 -7.34
N ARG A 201 -7.76 26.47 -6.68
CA ARG A 201 -8.17 27.89 -6.81
C ARG A 201 -8.17 28.32 -8.27
N THR A 202 -7.08 28.04 -8.97
CA THR A 202 -6.92 28.45 -10.37
C THR A 202 -8.04 27.85 -11.25
N VAL A 203 -8.36 26.57 -11.05
CA VAL A 203 -9.44 25.89 -11.77
C VAL A 203 -10.83 26.48 -11.45
N LEU A 204 -11.03 26.96 -10.21
CA LEU A 204 -12.28 27.53 -9.74
C LEU A 204 -12.33 29.06 -9.88
N ALA A 205 -11.59 29.64 -10.83
CA ALA A 205 -11.51 31.08 -11.06
C ALA A 205 -11.15 31.91 -9.81
N GLY A 206 -10.34 31.32 -8.93
CA GLY A 206 -9.89 31.90 -7.67
C GLY A 206 -10.81 31.67 -6.48
N LEU A 207 -11.97 31.00 -6.65
CA LEU A 207 -12.94 30.79 -5.58
C LEU A 207 -12.73 29.47 -4.83
N MET A 208 -12.85 29.52 -3.51
CA MET A 208 -12.75 28.37 -2.60
C MET A 208 -14.00 28.18 -1.75
N PRO A 209 -14.28 26.96 -1.29
CA PRO A 209 -15.30 26.74 -0.27
C PRO A 209 -15.02 27.59 0.99
N GLY A 210 -16.03 28.37 1.40
CA GLY A 210 -15.93 29.30 2.54
C GLY A 210 -15.63 30.75 2.14
N ASP A 211 -15.24 31.00 0.90
CA ASP A 211 -15.07 32.37 0.42
C ASP A 211 -16.41 33.11 0.41
N ARG A 212 -16.35 34.39 0.78
CA ARG A 212 -17.49 35.28 0.63
C ARG A 212 -17.59 35.67 -0.84
N VAL A 213 -18.68 35.27 -1.47
CA VAL A 213 -18.99 35.63 -2.86
C VAL A 213 -20.20 36.55 -2.90
N ARG A 214 -20.38 37.22 -4.04
CA ARG A 214 -21.62 37.93 -4.38
C ARG A 214 -22.18 37.34 -5.66
N SER A 215 -23.50 37.20 -5.71
CA SER A 215 -24.19 36.72 -6.90
C SER A 215 -24.14 37.75 -8.02
N LEU A 216 -23.81 37.30 -9.22
CA LEU A 216 -23.90 38.09 -10.45
C LEU A 216 -25.21 37.86 -11.20
N VAL A 217 -26.08 36.99 -10.69
CA VAL A 217 -27.35 36.59 -11.32
C VAL A 217 -28.49 36.55 -10.30
N SER A 218 -29.73 36.52 -10.79
CA SER A 218 -30.89 36.19 -9.95
C SER A 218 -31.36 34.76 -10.26
N CYS A 219 -31.69 33.99 -9.23
CA CYS A 219 -32.15 32.60 -9.34
C CYS A 219 -33.32 32.34 -8.38
N GLN A 220 -34.52 32.14 -8.92
CA GLN A 220 -35.73 31.96 -8.11
C GLN A 220 -35.79 30.60 -7.41
N ASP A 221 -35.19 29.58 -8.01
CA ASP A 221 -35.24 28.20 -7.51
C ASP A 221 -34.10 27.88 -6.52
N TRP A 222 -33.30 28.88 -6.13
CA TRP A 222 -32.22 28.69 -5.15
C TRP A 222 -32.80 28.45 -3.74
N VAL A 223 -32.18 27.53 -3.00
CA VAL A 223 -32.59 27.12 -1.64
C VAL A 223 -31.47 27.49 -0.67
N PRO A 224 -31.78 28.07 0.52
CA PRO A 224 -33.09 28.15 1.18
C PRO A 224 -34.00 29.31 0.75
N ARG A 225 -33.49 30.28 -0.03
CA ARG A 225 -34.28 31.42 -0.54
C ARG A 225 -33.81 31.78 -1.95
N ALA A 226 -34.70 32.39 -2.73
CA ALA A 226 -34.35 32.96 -4.03
C ALA A 226 -33.12 33.89 -3.92
N LEU A 227 -32.18 33.71 -4.84
CA LEU A 227 -30.94 34.49 -4.91
C LEU A 227 -31.18 35.74 -5.77
N SER A 228 -30.85 36.92 -5.26
CA SER A 228 -30.90 38.19 -6.00
C SER A 228 -29.50 38.63 -6.43
N LEU A 229 -29.42 39.53 -7.41
CA LEU A 229 -28.13 40.09 -7.83
C LEU A 229 -27.49 40.87 -6.66
N GLY A 230 -26.24 40.51 -6.34
CA GLY A 230 -25.45 41.14 -5.28
C GLY A 230 -25.59 40.52 -3.88
N ASP A 231 -26.51 39.57 -3.68
CA ASP A 231 -26.56 38.70 -2.49
C ASP A 231 -25.22 37.98 -2.30
#